data_AF-A0A257M7J2-F1
#
_entry.id   AF-A0A257M7J2-F1
#
_cell.length_a   1.000
_cell.length_b   1.000
_cell.length_c   1.000
_cell.angle_alpha   90.00
_cell.angle_beta   90.00
_cell.angle_gamma   90.00
#
_symmetry.space_group_name_H-M   'P 1'
#
loop_
_entity.id
_entity.type
_entity.pdbx_description
1 polymer ?
#
loop_
_entity_poly.entity_id
_entity_poly.type
_entity_poly.pdbx_seq_one_letter_code
_entity_poly.pdbx_strand_id
1 'polypeptide(L)'
;PGVAGSWECFSKAAKSAASFPAQIAFHQADGFAGVFSHLNRSREGLLFIDPPYIVPEDLRLAEVLLQRARERGWIVLLWHMTDMKSAPCQLVTFELQFAQAGLDGGRWKGAAVAFAGPESERFERLLARMRRQTEKLIRMLKLD
;
A
#
# COMPACT_ATOMS: atom_id res chain seq x y z
N PRO A 1 -7.74 17.04 19.53
CA PRO A 1 -7.81 15.56 19.68
C PRO A 1 -6.70 14.87 18.87
N GLY A 2 -6.02 13.88 19.47
CA GLY A 2 -5.06 13.05 18.74
C GLY A 2 -5.75 12.00 17.86
N VAL A 3 -4.99 11.33 16.98
CA VAL A 3 -5.47 10.30 16.05
C VAL A 3 -6.34 9.24 16.75
N ALA A 4 -5.92 8.78 17.92
CA ALA A 4 -6.67 7.80 18.72
C ALA A 4 -8.07 8.30 19.13
N GLY A 5 -8.17 9.55 19.58
CA GLY A 5 -9.45 10.15 19.98
C GLY A 5 -10.38 10.37 18.78
N SER A 6 -9.83 10.78 17.63
CA SER A 6 -10.61 10.89 16.39
C SER A 6 -11.13 9.53 15.91
N TRP A 7 -10.31 8.47 16.07
CA TRP A 7 -10.71 7.11 15.73
C TRP A 7 -11.80 6.55 16.64
N GLU A 8 -11.74 6.80 17.94
CA GLU A 8 -12.80 6.40 18.86
C GLU A 8 -14.14 7.07 18.53
N CYS A 9 -14.12 8.37 18.22
CA CYS A 9 -15.31 9.09 17.77
C CYS A 9 -15.87 8.49 16.48
N PHE A 10 -15.02 8.23 15.49
CA PHE A 10 -15.43 7.61 14.23
C PHE A 10 -15.98 6.20 14.43
N SER A 11 -15.31 5.34 15.20
CA SER A 11 -15.74 3.97 15.45
C SER A 11 -17.09 3.91 16.16
N LYS A 12 -17.33 4.80 17.14
CA LYS A 12 -18.63 4.94 17.79
C LYS A 12 -19.72 5.36 16.80
N ALA A 13 -19.42 6.34 15.95
CA ALA A 13 -20.36 6.83 14.92
C ALA A 13 -20.63 5.78 13.82
N ALA A 14 -19.61 5.05 13.39
CA ALA A 14 -19.73 4.02 12.35
C ALA A 14 -20.54 2.81 12.84
N LYS A 15 -20.38 2.42 14.12
CA LYS A 15 -21.17 1.34 14.73
C LYS A 15 -22.63 1.72 14.98
N SER A 16 -22.93 3.01 15.19
CA SER A 16 -24.30 3.49 15.42
C SER A 16 -25.04 3.84 14.12
N ALA A 17 -24.32 4.05 13.01
CA ALA A 17 -24.90 4.34 11.72
C ALA A 17 -25.41 3.07 11.03
N ALA A 18 -26.73 2.90 10.94
CA ALA A 18 -27.38 1.82 10.18
C ALA A 18 -27.06 1.82 8.66
N SER A 19 -26.42 2.89 8.17
CA SER A 19 -26.07 3.10 6.75
C SER A 19 -24.64 2.74 6.38
N PHE A 20 -23.81 2.28 7.32
CA PHE A 20 -22.45 1.86 6.96
C PHE A 20 -22.52 0.60 6.09
N PRO A 21 -21.88 0.57 4.90
CA PRO A 21 -21.97 -0.59 4.02
C PRO A 21 -21.45 -1.82 4.75
N ALA A 22 -22.28 -2.87 4.84
CA ALA A 22 -21.92 -4.13 5.51
C ALA A 22 -20.67 -4.83 4.94
N GLN A 23 -20.16 -4.34 3.80
CA GLN A 23 -18.97 -4.83 3.11
C GLN A 23 -17.67 -4.17 3.58
N ILE A 24 -17.74 -3.12 4.42
CA ILE A 24 -16.57 -2.40 4.93
C ILE A 24 -16.40 -2.72 6.42
N ALA A 25 -15.25 -3.27 6.78
CA ALA A 25 -14.88 -3.56 8.15
C ALA A 25 -13.69 -2.70 8.59
N PHE A 26 -13.80 -2.13 9.79
CA PHE A 26 -12.72 -1.37 10.42
C PHE A 26 -12.16 -2.14 11.61
N HIS A 27 -10.84 -2.19 11.70
CA HIS A 27 -10.13 -2.90 12.75
C HIS A 27 -9.17 -1.93 13.44
N GLN A 28 -9.27 -1.82 14.77
CA GLN A 28 -8.32 -1.08 15.60
C GLN A 28 -7.38 -2.09 16.26
N ALA A 29 -6.38 -2.53 15.51
CA ALA A 29 -5.41 -3.53 15.95
C ALA A 29 -4.10 -3.33 15.20
N ASP A 30 -3.10 -4.16 15.52
CA ASP A 30 -1.93 -4.29 14.65
C ASP A 30 -2.35 -4.75 13.25
N GLY A 31 -2.03 -3.92 12.25
CA GLY A 31 -2.39 -4.16 10.86
C GLY A 31 -1.73 -5.42 10.30
N PHE A 32 -0.50 -5.73 10.69
CA PHE A 32 0.20 -6.93 10.20
C PHE A 32 -0.49 -8.21 10.69
N ALA A 33 -0.65 -8.36 12.00
CA ALA A 33 -1.34 -9.51 12.58
C ALA A 33 -2.78 -9.65 12.07
N GLY A 34 -3.50 -8.53 11.94
CA GLY A 34 -4.85 -8.50 11.40
C GLY A 34 -4.93 -9.09 10.01
N VAL A 35 -4.14 -8.57 9.05
CA VAL A 35 -4.20 -9.02 7.65
C VAL A 35 -3.76 -10.49 7.50
N PHE A 36 -2.77 -10.97 8.25
CA PHE A 36 -2.39 -12.39 8.21
C PHE A 36 -3.55 -13.33 8.52
N SER A 37 -4.45 -12.95 9.44
CA SER A 37 -5.63 -13.75 9.77
C SER A 37 -6.64 -13.83 8.60
N HIS A 38 -6.73 -12.77 7.78
CA HIS A 38 -7.61 -12.68 6.62
C HIS A 38 -7.05 -13.41 5.40
N LEU A 39 -5.73 -13.38 5.18
CA LEU A 39 -5.08 -14.11 4.09
C LEU A 39 -5.38 -15.61 4.10
N ASN A 40 -5.61 -16.18 5.28
CA ASN A 40 -5.94 -17.60 5.42
C ASN A 40 -7.39 -17.95 5.04
N ARG A 41 -8.28 -16.96 4.92
CA ARG A 41 -9.73 -17.17 4.71
C ARG A 41 -10.17 -16.88 3.26
N SER A 42 -9.37 -16.14 2.49
CA SER A 42 -9.73 -15.68 1.15
C SER A 42 -8.69 -16.09 0.11
N ARG A 43 -9.15 -16.50 -1.09
CA ARG A 43 -8.31 -17.03 -2.18
C ARG A 43 -7.68 -15.99 -3.08
N GLU A 44 -8.24 -14.79 -3.17
CA GLU A 44 -7.68 -13.69 -3.95
C GLU A 44 -8.07 -12.35 -3.31
N GLY A 45 -7.30 -11.32 -3.58
CA GLY A 45 -7.56 -9.98 -3.06
C GLY A 45 -6.53 -8.96 -3.52
N LEU A 46 -6.80 -7.70 -3.17
CA LEU A 46 -5.90 -6.57 -3.37
C LEU A 46 -5.47 -6.07 -1.99
N LEU A 47 -4.16 -6.03 -1.76
CA LEU A 47 -3.58 -5.61 -0.49
C LEU A 47 -2.73 -4.36 -0.68
N PHE A 48 -3.01 -3.32 0.10
CA PHE A 48 -2.21 -2.10 0.18
C PHE A 48 -1.48 -2.10 1.53
N ILE A 49 -0.17 -1.93 1.49
CA ILE A 49 0.70 -1.92 2.66
C ILE A 49 1.43 -0.57 2.67
N ASP A 50 1.20 0.20 3.72
CA ASP A 50 1.80 1.52 3.96
C ASP A 50 2.26 1.57 5.43
N PRO A 51 3.38 0.90 5.75
CA PRO A 51 3.85 0.83 7.11
C PRO A 51 4.55 2.15 7.48
N PRO A 52 4.62 2.49 8.77
CA PRO A 52 5.16 3.79 9.20
C PRO A 52 6.69 3.87 9.08
N TYR A 53 7.38 2.74 8.86
CA TYR A 53 8.84 2.62 8.73
C TYR A 53 9.64 3.24 9.89
N ILE A 54 9.08 3.20 11.10
CA ILE A 54 9.71 3.82 12.28
C ILE A 54 10.80 2.91 12.83
N VAL A 55 10.58 1.60 12.78
CA VAL A 55 11.53 0.59 13.24
C VAL A 55 11.87 -0.39 12.12
N PRO A 56 13.09 -0.97 12.09
CA PRO A 56 13.48 -1.95 11.06
C PRO A 56 12.54 -3.16 10.96
N GLU A 57 11.88 -3.51 12.07
CA GLU A 57 10.92 -4.60 12.15
C GLU A 57 9.68 -4.37 11.26
N ASP A 58 9.25 -3.11 11.06
CA ASP A 58 8.10 -2.78 10.21
C ASP A 58 8.32 -3.22 8.77
N LEU A 59 9.55 -3.01 8.27
CA LEU A 59 9.95 -3.43 6.93
C LEU A 59 9.91 -4.95 6.80
N ARG A 60 10.50 -5.66 7.78
CA ARG A 60 10.52 -7.12 7.79
C ARG A 60 9.10 -7.70 7.79
N LEU A 61 8.19 -7.13 8.58
CA LEU A 61 6.79 -7.56 8.63
C LEU A 61 6.07 -7.27 7.31
N ALA A 62 6.31 -6.11 6.68
CA ALA A 62 5.76 -5.77 5.38
C ALA A 62 6.24 -6.74 4.28
N GLU A 63 7.52 -7.10 4.28
CA GLU A 63 8.08 -8.10 3.37
C GLU A 63 7.44 -9.47 3.54
N VAL A 64 7.35 -9.96 4.78
CA VAL A 64 6.72 -11.26 5.07
C VAL A 64 5.25 -11.25 4.65
N LEU A 65 4.54 -10.15 4.92
CA LEU A 65 3.14 -10.01 4.55
C LEU A 65 2.96 -10.01 3.02
N LEU A 66 3.81 -9.27 2.31
CA LEU A 66 3.81 -9.23 0.85
C LEU A 66 4.03 -10.60 0.24
N GLN A 67 5.06 -11.33 0.68
CA GLN A 67 5.36 -12.66 0.13
C GLN A 67 4.21 -13.64 0.38
N ARG A 68 3.67 -13.69 1.60
CA ARG A 68 2.53 -14.58 1.90
C ARG A 68 1.28 -14.22 1.11
N ALA A 69 0.98 -12.93 0.94
CA ALA A 69 -0.14 -12.50 0.12
C ALA A 69 0.05 -12.89 -1.35
N ARG A 70 1.25 -12.69 -1.91
CA ARG A 70 1.60 -13.11 -3.27
C ARG A 70 1.44 -14.62 -3.46
N GLU A 71 1.97 -15.44 -2.55
CA GLU A 71 1.85 -16.90 -2.57
C GLU A 71 0.38 -17.36 -2.53
N ARG A 72 -0.50 -16.57 -1.91
CA ARG A 72 -1.94 -16.80 -1.86
C ARG A 72 -2.69 -16.30 -3.09
N GLY A 73 -2.00 -15.76 -4.10
CA GLY A 73 -2.61 -15.26 -5.33
C GLY A 73 -3.15 -13.84 -5.24
N TRP A 74 -2.81 -13.09 -4.18
CA TRP A 74 -3.21 -11.69 -4.05
C TRP A 74 -2.29 -10.77 -4.87
N ILE A 75 -2.83 -9.62 -5.26
CA ILE A 75 -2.05 -8.50 -5.77
C ILE A 75 -1.71 -7.59 -4.60
N VAL A 76 -0.45 -7.21 -4.46
CA VAL A 76 0.07 -6.43 -3.34
C VAL A 76 0.75 -5.17 -3.84
N LEU A 77 0.45 -4.05 -3.19
CA LEU A 77 1.07 -2.75 -3.37
C LEU A 77 1.71 -2.33 -2.05
N LEU A 78 3.02 -2.13 -2.04
CA LEU A 78 3.77 -1.70 -0.86
C LEU A 78 4.38 -0.31 -1.13
N TRP A 79 3.91 0.69 -0.40
CA TRP A 79 4.42 2.06 -0.51
C TRP A 79 5.70 2.24 0.31
N HIS A 80 6.72 2.90 -0.22
CA HIS A 80 7.93 3.27 0.53
C HIS A 80 8.60 4.53 -0.03
N MET A 81 9.48 5.16 0.75
CA MET A 81 10.34 6.25 0.25
C MET A 81 11.52 5.66 -0.53
N THR A 82 11.98 6.32 -1.60
CA THR A 82 13.09 5.81 -2.43
C THR A 82 14.44 5.85 -1.72
N ASP A 83 14.59 6.78 -0.76
CA ASP A 83 15.82 6.97 0.01
C ASP A 83 15.95 5.97 1.16
N MET A 84 14.84 5.32 1.52
CA MET A 84 14.86 4.17 2.40
C MET A 84 15.26 2.97 1.55
N LYS A 85 16.40 2.33 1.87
CA LYS A 85 16.85 1.07 1.26
C LYS A 85 15.96 -0.10 1.71
N SER A 86 14.65 0.08 1.61
CA SER A 86 13.60 -0.75 2.18
C SER A 86 12.71 -1.36 1.09
N ALA A 87 13.09 -1.21 -0.19
CA ALA A 87 12.42 -1.95 -1.25
C ALA A 87 12.88 -3.42 -1.16
N PRO A 88 11.95 -4.38 -1.06
CA PRO A 88 12.31 -5.79 -1.15
C PRO A 88 13.00 -6.02 -2.49
N CYS A 89 14.17 -6.66 -2.49
CA CYS A 89 14.86 -6.99 -3.74
C CYS A 89 13.94 -7.84 -4.63
N GLN A 90 13.95 -7.58 -5.95
CA GLN A 90 13.24 -8.35 -6.99
C GLN A 90 11.74 -8.05 -7.22
N LEU A 91 11.23 -6.91 -6.74
CA LEU A 91 9.87 -6.46 -7.06
C LEU A 91 9.87 -5.44 -8.21
N VAL A 92 8.77 -5.41 -8.99
CA VAL A 92 8.54 -4.33 -9.94
C VAL A 92 8.17 -3.09 -9.15
N THR A 93 8.97 -2.03 -9.25
CA THR A 93 8.73 -0.75 -8.58
C THR A 93 8.25 0.31 -9.54
N PHE A 94 7.33 1.14 -9.05
CA PHE A 94 6.88 2.36 -9.72
C PHE A 94 7.36 3.55 -8.91
N GLU A 95 8.43 4.18 -9.36
CA GLU A 95 9.09 5.27 -8.66
C GLU A 95 8.62 6.64 -9.15
N LEU A 96 8.50 7.57 -8.21
CA LEU A 96 8.27 8.98 -8.46
C LEU A 96 9.40 9.76 -7.79
N GLN A 97 10.29 10.32 -8.61
CA GLN A 97 11.29 11.30 -8.15
C GLN A 97 10.63 12.67 -8.10
N PHE A 98 10.56 13.27 -6.91
CA PHE A 98 9.78 14.49 -6.69
C PHE A 98 10.31 15.67 -7.50
N ALA A 99 11.63 15.91 -7.46
CA ALA A 99 12.26 16.97 -8.24
C ALA A 99 12.03 16.80 -9.75
N GLN A 100 12.04 15.57 -10.26
CA GLN A 100 11.76 15.30 -11.67
C GLN A 100 10.28 15.57 -12.01
N ALA A 101 9.37 15.45 -11.05
CA ALA A 101 7.95 15.71 -11.22
C ALA A 101 7.55 17.15 -10.89
N GLY A 102 8.50 18.06 -10.62
CA GLY A 102 8.19 19.45 -10.24
C GLY A 102 7.71 19.61 -8.79
N LEU A 103 7.86 18.58 -7.95
CA LEU A 103 7.37 18.58 -6.57
C LEU A 103 8.49 18.89 -5.57
N ASP A 104 8.17 19.68 -4.55
CA ASP A 104 9.00 19.82 -3.35
C ASP A 104 8.72 18.66 -2.38
N GLY A 105 9.65 17.71 -2.33
CA GLY A 105 9.60 16.55 -1.44
C GLY A 105 10.08 16.81 -0.01
N GLY A 106 10.46 18.06 0.31
CA GLY A 106 11.10 18.41 1.57
C GLY A 106 12.37 17.59 1.78
N ARG A 107 12.38 16.75 2.81
CA ARG A 107 13.54 15.91 3.17
C ARG A 107 13.72 14.67 2.29
N TRP A 108 12.74 14.36 1.44
CA TRP A 108 12.72 13.12 0.66
C TRP A 108 12.91 13.41 -0.82
N LYS A 109 13.65 12.55 -1.52
CA LYS A 109 13.89 12.69 -2.97
C LYS A 109 12.77 12.09 -3.82
N GLY A 110 12.09 11.07 -3.30
CA GLY A 110 11.03 10.37 -4.01
C GLY A 110 10.29 9.36 -3.16
N ALA A 111 9.23 8.82 -3.76
CA ALA A 111 8.45 7.72 -3.23
C ALA A 111 8.27 6.65 -4.31
N ALA A 112 7.97 5.44 -3.88
CA ALA A 112 7.78 4.31 -4.76
C ALA A 112 6.67 3.41 -4.25
N VAL A 113 6.07 2.68 -5.20
CA VAL A 113 5.18 1.56 -4.90
C VAL A 113 5.81 0.31 -5.48
N ALA A 114 6.18 -0.63 -4.62
CA ALA A 114 6.54 -1.98 -5.02
C ALA A 114 5.28 -2.79 -5.29
N PHE A 115 5.29 -3.52 -6.40
CA PHE A 115 4.14 -4.24 -6.92
C PHE A 115 4.44 -5.73 -7.04
N ALA A 116 3.57 -6.55 -6.47
CA ALA A 116 3.73 -8.00 -6.43
C ALA A 116 2.40 -8.71 -6.71
N GLY A 117 2.46 -9.91 -7.28
CA GLY A 117 1.29 -10.73 -7.54
C GLY A 117 1.66 -12.08 -8.16
N PRO A 118 0.67 -12.95 -8.39
CA PRO A 118 0.89 -14.22 -9.05
C PRO A 118 1.24 -14.00 -10.53
N GLU A 119 2.20 -14.76 -11.03
CA GLU A 119 2.56 -14.78 -12.46
C GLU A 119 1.34 -15.23 -13.28
N SER A 120 0.70 -14.26 -13.94
CA SER A 120 -0.54 -14.46 -14.67
C SER A 120 -0.72 -13.36 -15.70
N GLU A 121 -1.43 -13.65 -16.79
CA GLU A 121 -1.74 -12.61 -17.79
C GLU A 121 -2.50 -11.43 -17.19
N ARG A 122 -3.35 -11.68 -16.19
CA ARG A 122 -4.09 -10.63 -15.48
C ARG A 122 -3.13 -9.67 -14.77
N PHE A 123 -2.12 -10.22 -14.10
CA PHE A 123 -1.09 -9.42 -13.43
C PHE A 123 -0.25 -8.64 -14.43
N GLU A 124 0.19 -9.24 -15.54
CA GLU A 124 0.95 -8.56 -16.59
C GLU A 124 0.16 -7.42 -17.25
N ARG A 125 -1.13 -7.63 -17.54
CA ARG A 125 -2.01 -6.56 -18.05
C ARG A 125 -2.15 -5.41 -17.07
N LEU A 126 -2.24 -5.71 -15.77
CA LEU A 126 -2.32 -4.70 -14.73
C LEU A 126 -1.00 -3.93 -14.59
N LEU A 127 0.14 -4.61 -14.60
CA LEU A 127 1.47 -4.01 -14.63
C LEU A 127 1.63 -3.04 -15.80
N ALA A 128 1.27 -3.47 -17.01
CA ALA A 128 1.33 -2.63 -18.20
C ALA A 128 0.40 -1.40 -18.09
N ARG A 129 -0.78 -1.54 -17.48
CA ARG A 129 -1.68 -0.42 -17.20
C ARG A 129 -1.07 0.55 -16.19
N MET A 130 -0.49 0.04 -15.10
CA MET A 130 0.16 0.86 -14.07
C MET A 130 1.29 1.68 -14.65
N ARG A 131 2.16 1.10 -15.50
CA ARG A 131 3.24 1.83 -16.21
C ARG A 131 2.71 3.05 -16.96
N ARG A 132 1.66 2.85 -17.78
CA ARG A 132 1.02 3.94 -18.54
C ARG A 132 0.41 5.01 -17.64
N GLN A 133 -0.20 4.62 -16.51
CA GLN A 133 -0.79 5.58 -15.58
C GLN A 133 0.28 6.40 -14.85
N THR A 134 1.39 5.78 -14.43
CA THR A 134 2.52 6.46 -13.82
C THR A 134 3.12 7.50 -14.76
N GLU A 135 3.36 7.15 -16.03
CA GLU A 135 3.86 8.09 -17.04
C GLU A 135 2.90 9.27 -17.24
N LYS A 136 1.58 9.00 -17.30
CA LYS A 136 0.57 10.04 -17.43
C LYS A 136 0.54 10.97 -16.21
N LEU A 137 0.61 10.41 -14.99
CA LEU A 137 0.65 11.18 -13.76
C LEU A 137 1.88 12.09 -13.73
N ILE A 138 3.07 11.57 -14.03
CA ILE A 138 4.31 12.37 -14.06
C ILE A 138 4.20 13.51 -15.08
N ARG A 139 3.59 13.26 -16.25
CA ARG A 139 3.35 14.32 -17.24
C ARG A 139 2.38 15.39 -16.73
N MET A 140 1.32 14.99 -16.04
CA MET A 140 0.36 15.96 -15.46
C MET A 140 1.03 16.85 -14.41
N LEU A 141 1.80 16.25 -13.50
CA LEU A 141 2.48 16.98 -12.43
C LEU A 141 3.52 18.01 -12.93
N LYS A 142 4.06 17.81 -14.14
CA LYS A 142 5.02 18.74 -14.77
C LYS A 142 4.37 19.93 -15.49
N LEU A 143 3.06 19.86 -15.74
CA LEU A 143 2.32 20.87 -16.50
C LEU A 143 1.59 21.88 -15.60
N ASP A 144 1.56 21.62 -14.30
CA ASP A 144 1.12 22.52 -13.24
C ASP A 144 2.32 23.31 -12.67
#